data_AF-A0A4Y9FLQ5-F1
#
_entry.id   AF-A0A4Y9FLQ5-F1
#
_cell.length_a   1.000
_cell.length_b   1.000
_cell.length_c   1.000
_cell.angle_alpha   90.00
_cell.angle_beta   90.00
_cell.angle_gamma   90.00
#
_symmetry.space_group_name_H-M   'P 1'
#
loop_
_entity.id
_entity.type
_entity.pdbx_description
1 polymer ?
#
loop_
_entity_poly.entity_id
_entity_poly.type
_entity_poly.pdbx_seq_one_letter_code
_entity_poly.pdbx_strand_id
1 'polypeptide(L)'
;MRWQGQELGVADDNALPGMEQLDGLVRSVTTPEFAGITFHEVAAKSALNHVPRSSSMPFDWTINPYRGCTHACVYCFARGTHEYLDLDAGKDFDSQIVVKVNVDEVLRRELAKPSWKREHVALGTNTDPYQRAEGRYKLMPGISTALAESGTPFSILTKGSLLRRDLPLLKRLHDQVPISIAMSIAVYDDELQQAIEPGTPTAQARLDTVRAATDAGFSVSVFMMPVLPHLTDSPEALDAALARVKAAGASRVVHGALHLRPGVKPWFMRWLARKHPELLPAYRGLYPGASVNAPQAYRTMLSQRIRPLIRSHRLDGRDDQDPWRRPSFASTPAPAPARIITTARGRAAAKAPAPEPAGLF
;
A
#
# COMPACT_ATOMS: atom_id res chain seq x y z
N MET A 1 -16.85 -35.40 13.03
CA MET A 1 -15.39 -35.56 13.17
C MET A 1 -14.72 -35.16 11.87
N ARG A 2 -13.95 -34.06 11.82
CA ARG A 2 -13.11 -33.73 10.65
C ARG A 2 -12.00 -32.72 10.96
N TRP A 3 -11.39 -32.84 12.14
CA TRP A 3 -10.30 -31.96 12.62
C TRP A 3 -9.05 -32.76 13.01
N GLN A 4 -8.72 -33.81 12.26
CA GLN A 4 -7.48 -34.56 12.49
C GLN A 4 -6.83 -34.91 11.17
N GLY A 5 -5.59 -34.42 11.00
CA GLY A 5 -4.65 -34.90 9.99
C GLY A 5 -4.49 -33.99 8.77
N GLN A 6 -3.90 -32.80 8.94
CA GLN A 6 -3.15 -32.17 7.86
C GLN A 6 -1.83 -31.67 8.44
N GLU A 7 -0.76 -32.44 8.18
CA GLU A 7 0.61 -32.13 8.57
C GLU A 7 1.15 -30.98 7.71
N LEU A 8 1.88 -30.06 8.34
CA LEU A 8 2.56 -28.96 7.65
C LEU A 8 3.61 -29.54 6.69
N GLY A 9 3.51 -29.24 5.39
CA GLY A 9 4.49 -29.64 4.38
C GLY A 9 4.07 -30.78 3.44
N VAL A 10 2.81 -31.25 3.50
CA VAL A 10 2.25 -32.14 2.48
C VAL A 10 1.69 -31.30 1.34
N ALA A 11 2.12 -31.56 0.10
CA ALA A 11 1.52 -30.97 -1.10
C ALA A 11 0.02 -31.29 -1.09
N ASP A 12 -0.84 -30.27 -1.08
CA ASP A 12 -2.27 -30.47 -1.20
C ASP A 12 -2.60 -30.69 -2.68
N ASP A 13 -2.97 -31.92 -3.03
CA ASP A 13 -3.38 -32.27 -4.40
C ASP A 13 -4.62 -31.47 -4.88
N ASN A 14 -5.30 -30.74 -3.98
CA ASN A 14 -6.38 -29.80 -4.30
C ASN A 14 -5.96 -28.33 -4.27
N ALA A 15 -4.68 -28.02 -4.03
CA ALA A 15 -4.18 -26.65 -4.13
C ALA A 15 -4.18 -26.18 -5.59
N LEU A 16 -4.38 -24.88 -5.78
CA LEU A 16 -4.30 -24.26 -7.11
C LEU A 16 -2.85 -24.31 -7.62
N PRO A 17 -2.65 -24.36 -8.96
CA PRO A 17 -1.34 -24.19 -9.59
C PRO A 17 -0.55 -23.01 -9.00
N GLY A 18 0.65 -23.28 -8.53
CA GLY A 18 1.57 -22.33 -7.87
C GLY A 18 1.44 -22.25 -6.35
N MET A 19 0.40 -22.86 -5.76
CA MET A 19 0.20 -22.94 -4.31
C MET A 19 0.54 -24.30 -3.72
N GLU A 20 0.79 -25.33 -4.55
CA GLU A 20 1.20 -26.67 -4.11
C GLU A 20 2.57 -26.65 -3.40
N GLN A 21 3.37 -25.61 -3.65
CA GLN A 21 4.72 -25.41 -3.12
C GLN A 21 4.80 -24.28 -2.08
N LEU A 22 3.66 -23.69 -1.68
CA LEU A 22 3.65 -22.71 -0.60
C LEU A 22 4.00 -23.42 0.71
N ASP A 23 5.29 -23.40 1.06
CA ASP A 23 5.77 -23.84 2.37
C ASP A 23 4.94 -23.14 3.47
N GLY A 24 4.10 -23.91 4.16
CA GLY A 24 3.24 -23.42 5.22
C GLY A 24 1.79 -23.16 4.81
N LEU A 25 1.32 -23.57 3.62
CA LEU A 25 -0.11 -23.69 3.35
C LEU A 25 -0.75 -24.58 4.43
N VAL A 26 -1.70 -24.01 5.16
CA VAL A 26 -2.45 -24.70 6.21
C VAL A 26 -3.72 -25.29 5.60
N ARG A 27 -4.48 -24.47 4.86
CA ARG A 27 -5.69 -24.88 4.14
C ARG A 27 -6.20 -23.79 3.20
N SER A 28 -7.05 -24.19 2.25
CA SER A 28 -7.87 -23.28 1.46
C SER A 28 -9.33 -23.32 1.92
N VAL A 29 -9.96 -22.15 2.10
CA VAL A 29 -11.31 -22.02 2.66
C VAL A 29 -12.17 -21.13 1.77
N THR A 30 -13.36 -21.62 1.40
CA THR A 30 -14.44 -20.80 0.85
C THR A 30 -15.55 -20.67 1.90
N THR A 31 -16.23 -19.52 1.94
CA THR A 31 -17.25 -19.25 2.97
C THR A 31 -18.47 -18.57 2.33
N PRO A 32 -19.71 -18.87 2.76
CA PRO A 32 -20.90 -18.22 2.21
C PRO A 32 -20.88 -16.69 2.29
N GLU A 33 -20.30 -16.11 3.35
CA GLU A 33 -20.23 -14.66 3.58
C GLU A 33 -19.29 -13.93 2.59
N PHE A 34 -18.48 -14.70 1.86
CA PHE A 34 -17.47 -14.26 0.92
C PHE A 34 -17.61 -15.03 -0.40
N ALA A 35 -18.82 -15.06 -0.96
CA ALA A 35 -19.10 -15.73 -2.22
C ALA A 35 -18.12 -15.29 -3.33
N GLY A 36 -17.52 -16.26 -4.01
CA GLY A 36 -16.53 -16.04 -5.07
C GLY A 36 -15.12 -15.72 -4.60
N ILE A 37 -14.84 -15.81 -3.29
CA ILE A 37 -13.51 -15.60 -2.71
C ILE A 37 -13.04 -16.90 -2.03
N THR A 38 -11.79 -17.25 -2.28
CA THR A 38 -11.05 -18.31 -1.59
C THR A 38 -9.99 -17.68 -0.70
N PHE A 39 -9.91 -18.14 0.54
CA PHE A 39 -8.85 -17.77 1.47
C PHE A 39 -7.83 -18.90 1.56
N HIS A 40 -6.57 -18.63 1.25
CA HIS A 40 -5.46 -19.55 1.43
C HIS A 40 -4.75 -19.21 2.73
N GLU A 41 -5.11 -19.93 3.79
CA GLU A 41 -4.51 -19.75 5.11
C GLU A 41 -3.11 -20.34 5.10
N VAL A 42 -2.12 -19.51 5.42
CA VAL A 42 -0.70 -19.89 5.46
C VAL A 42 -0.09 -19.55 6.82
N ALA A 43 0.83 -20.38 7.29
CA ALA A 43 1.74 -20.07 8.37
C ALA A 43 2.84 -19.15 7.82
N ALA A 44 2.84 -17.89 8.26
CA ALA A 44 3.89 -16.95 7.96
C ALA A 44 5.22 -17.41 8.55
N LYS A 45 6.29 -17.32 7.74
CA LYS A 45 7.68 -17.43 8.19
C LYS A 45 8.23 -16.09 8.69
N SER A 46 7.69 -14.98 8.17
CA SER A 46 8.01 -13.61 8.58
C SER A 46 6.79 -12.69 8.54
N ALA A 47 6.76 -11.73 9.47
CA ALA A 47 5.74 -10.68 9.51
C ALA A 47 6.28 -9.36 8.96
N LEU A 48 7.47 -8.95 9.42
CA LEU A 48 8.17 -7.75 8.98
C LEU A 48 8.81 -7.93 7.60
N ASN A 49 8.53 -7.00 6.70
CA ASN A 49 9.10 -6.96 5.35
C ASN A 49 9.94 -5.69 5.20
N HIS A 50 11.22 -5.86 4.90
CA HIS A 50 12.12 -4.73 4.66
C HIS A 50 11.82 -4.12 3.30
N VAL A 51 11.65 -2.81 3.27
CA VAL A 51 11.45 -2.05 2.03
C VAL A 51 12.80 -1.94 1.30
N PRO A 52 12.90 -2.27 0.00
CA PRO A 52 14.16 -2.15 -0.72
C PRO A 52 14.77 -0.75 -0.62
N ARG A 53 16.09 -0.64 -0.46
CA ARG A 53 16.78 0.66 -0.33
C ARG A 53 16.58 1.59 -1.54
N SER A 54 16.30 1.03 -2.70
CA SER A 54 15.97 1.76 -3.93
C SER A 54 14.56 2.35 -3.95
N SER A 55 13.71 1.97 -3.00
CA SER A 55 12.36 2.52 -2.86
C SER A 55 12.40 3.98 -2.39
N SER A 56 11.50 4.80 -2.93
CA SER A 56 11.29 6.18 -2.47
C SER A 56 10.35 6.27 -1.27
N MET A 57 9.95 5.15 -0.69
CA MET A 57 9.13 5.13 0.52
C MET A 57 9.90 5.71 1.70
N PRO A 58 9.27 6.51 2.56
CA PRO A 58 9.95 7.16 3.68
C PRO A 58 10.05 6.28 4.94
N PHE A 59 9.83 4.98 4.82
CA PHE A 59 9.88 3.99 5.90
C PHE A 59 10.59 2.73 5.41
N ASP A 60 11.18 1.99 6.34
CA ASP A 60 12.01 0.82 6.05
C ASP A 60 11.30 -0.51 6.27
N TRP A 61 10.17 -0.52 7.00
CA TRP A 61 9.47 -1.75 7.36
C TRP A 61 7.98 -1.70 7.05
N THR A 62 7.44 -2.84 6.64
CA THR A 62 6.00 -3.02 6.40
C THR A 62 5.51 -4.36 6.93
N ILE A 63 4.21 -4.43 7.21
CA ILE A 63 3.52 -5.70 7.45
C ILE A 63 2.38 -5.82 6.44
N ASN A 64 2.32 -6.98 5.79
CA ASN A 64 1.23 -7.37 4.90
C ASN A 64 0.58 -8.63 5.47
N PRO A 65 -0.51 -8.51 6.25
CA PRO A 65 -1.21 -9.67 6.85
C PRO A 65 -1.86 -10.55 5.78
N TYR A 66 -2.15 -9.95 4.64
CA TYR A 66 -2.80 -10.57 3.49
C TYR A 66 -1.95 -10.44 2.23
N ARG A 67 -2.17 -11.31 1.25
CA ARG A 67 -1.80 -11.12 -0.16
C ARG A 67 -3.06 -11.18 -0.99
N GLY A 68 -3.19 -10.28 -1.96
CA GLY A 68 -4.46 -10.05 -2.64
C GLY A 68 -5.32 -9.07 -1.87
N CYS A 69 -6.34 -8.52 -2.53
CA CYS A 69 -7.23 -7.57 -1.89
C CYS A 69 -8.63 -7.57 -2.52
N THR A 70 -9.61 -7.89 -1.68
CA THR A 70 -11.05 -7.91 -2.03
C THR A 70 -11.62 -6.52 -2.39
N HIS A 71 -10.84 -5.45 -2.20
CA HIS A 71 -11.17 -4.12 -2.69
C HIS A 71 -11.21 -4.03 -4.23
N ALA A 72 -10.48 -4.91 -4.93
CA ALA A 72 -10.50 -5.05 -6.38
C ALA A 72 -10.25 -3.74 -7.16
N CYS A 73 -9.41 -2.84 -6.63
CA CYS A 73 -9.13 -1.55 -7.29
C CYS A 73 -8.46 -1.80 -8.64
N VAL A 74 -9.02 -1.26 -9.71
CA VAL A 74 -8.55 -1.47 -11.09
C VAL A 74 -7.10 -0.98 -11.29
N TYR A 75 -6.70 0.04 -10.54
CA TYR A 75 -5.36 0.66 -10.61
C TYR A 75 -4.37 0.13 -9.56
N CYS A 76 -4.72 -0.90 -8.78
CA CYS A 76 -3.89 -1.36 -7.66
C CYS A 76 -2.52 -1.85 -8.12
N PHE A 77 -1.44 -1.18 -7.67
CA PHE A 77 -0.07 -1.55 -8.03
C PHE A 77 0.37 -2.90 -7.44
N ALA A 78 -0.31 -3.40 -6.41
CA ALA A 78 0.02 -4.67 -5.74
C ALA A 78 -0.45 -5.91 -6.53
N ARG A 79 -1.23 -5.71 -7.59
CA ARG A 79 -1.78 -6.77 -8.44
C ARG A 79 -0.72 -7.76 -8.93
N GLY A 80 0.43 -7.25 -9.37
CA GLY A 80 1.54 -8.10 -9.83
C GLY A 80 2.14 -9.01 -8.76
N THR A 81 1.82 -8.82 -7.47
CA THR A 81 2.34 -9.71 -6.42
C THR A 81 1.74 -11.11 -6.44
N HIS A 82 0.64 -11.32 -7.16
CA HIS A 82 0.03 -12.64 -7.39
C HIS A 82 0.76 -13.46 -8.45
N GLU A 83 1.46 -12.81 -9.38
CA GLU A 83 2.22 -13.50 -10.44
C GLU A 83 3.37 -14.34 -9.86
N TYR A 84 3.86 -14.00 -8.65
CA TYR A 84 4.84 -14.81 -7.91
C TYR A 84 4.28 -16.12 -7.35
N LEU A 85 2.95 -16.32 -7.43
CA LEU A 85 2.26 -17.53 -7.00
C LEU A 85 1.61 -18.25 -8.20
N ASP A 86 2.07 -17.94 -9.42
CA ASP A 86 1.47 -18.40 -10.69
C ASP A 86 -0.03 -18.07 -10.85
N LEU A 87 -0.49 -17.02 -10.14
CA LEU A 87 -1.86 -16.50 -10.21
C LEU A 87 -1.95 -15.23 -11.08
N ASP A 88 -3.12 -14.96 -11.63
CA ASP A 88 -3.32 -13.78 -12.49
C ASP A 88 -3.42 -12.45 -11.69
N ALA A 89 -2.82 -11.38 -12.20
CA ALA A 89 -2.85 -10.04 -11.58
C ALA A 89 -4.23 -9.34 -11.65
N GLY A 90 -5.20 -9.94 -12.33
CA GLY A 90 -6.58 -9.49 -12.47
C GLY A 90 -7.51 -10.17 -11.47
N LYS A 91 -8.18 -11.24 -11.90
CA LYS A 91 -9.27 -11.85 -11.13
C LYS A 91 -8.75 -12.56 -9.90
N ASP A 92 -7.66 -13.34 -10.02
CA ASP A 92 -7.12 -14.08 -8.90
C ASP A 92 -6.62 -13.15 -7.79
N PHE A 93 -6.06 -11.97 -8.10
CA PHE A 93 -5.73 -10.97 -7.08
C PHE A 93 -6.95 -10.52 -6.25
N ASP A 94 -8.12 -10.48 -6.88
CA ASP A 94 -9.37 -10.02 -6.27
C ASP A 94 -10.07 -11.14 -5.48
N SER A 95 -9.86 -12.42 -5.84
CA SER A 95 -10.59 -13.58 -5.30
C SER A 95 -9.75 -14.64 -4.57
N GLN A 96 -8.45 -14.76 -4.81
CA GLN A 96 -7.55 -15.73 -4.15
C GLN A 96 -6.72 -15.01 -3.09
N ILE A 97 -7.20 -14.96 -1.85
CA ILE A 97 -6.60 -14.15 -0.79
C ILE A 97 -5.72 -15.03 0.10
N VAL A 98 -4.41 -14.78 0.11
CA VAL A 98 -3.50 -15.46 1.04
C VAL A 98 -3.58 -14.77 2.41
N VAL A 99 -3.74 -15.55 3.47
CA VAL A 99 -3.94 -15.05 4.83
C VAL A 99 -2.87 -15.61 5.75
N LYS A 100 -2.07 -14.74 6.35
CA LYS A 100 -1.02 -15.11 7.31
C LYS A 100 -1.62 -15.31 8.70
N VAL A 101 -2.11 -16.51 9.01
CA VAL A 101 -2.94 -16.75 10.20
C VAL A 101 -2.22 -16.67 11.54
N ASN A 102 -0.89 -16.81 11.56
CA ASN A 102 -0.03 -16.70 12.75
C ASN A 102 0.84 -15.43 12.75
N VAL A 103 0.47 -14.42 11.96
CA VAL A 103 1.30 -13.22 11.73
C VAL A 103 1.65 -12.48 13.01
N ASP A 104 0.75 -12.44 13.99
CA ASP A 104 0.95 -11.79 15.28
C ASP A 104 1.96 -12.54 16.16
N GLU A 105 1.92 -13.87 16.18
CA GLU A 105 2.90 -14.71 16.89
C GLU A 105 4.31 -14.53 16.31
N VAL A 106 4.43 -14.56 14.99
CA VAL A 106 5.70 -14.35 14.27
C VAL A 106 6.22 -12.94 14.53
N LEU A 107 5.34 -11.94 14.45
CA LEU A 107 5.68 -10.55 14.69
C LEU A 107 6.23 -10.35 16.11
N ARG A 108 5.57 -10.90 17.14
CA ARG A 108 6.06 -10.82 18.53
C ARG A 108 7.46 -11.38 18.68
N ARG A 109 7.76 -12.51 18.03
CA ARG A 109 9.10 -13.11 18.03
C ARG A 109 10.13 -12.23 17.31
N GLU A 110 9.76 -11.62 16.20
CA GLU A 110 10.64 -10.71 15.45
C GLU A 110 10.95 -9.43 16.23
N LEU A 111 9.94 -8.82 16.86
CA LEU A 111 10.06 -7.58 17.64
C LEU A 111 10.83 -7.78 18.96
N ALA A 112 10.83 -9.00 19.52
CA ALA A 112 11.57 -9.34 20.73
C ALA A 112 13.10 -9.49 20.52
N LYS A 113 13.57 -9.51 19.26
CA LYS A 113 14.99 -9.66 18.96
C LYS A 113 15.77 -8.44 19.48
N PRO A 114 16.92 -8.62 20.16
CA PRO A 114 17.75 -7.49 20.63
C PRO A 114 18.24 -6.56 19.52
N SER A 115 18.26 -7.04 18.27
CA SER A 115 18.63 -6.25 17.09
C SER A 115 17.52 -5.30 16.63
N TRP A 116 16.27 -5.48 17.05
CA TRP A 116 15.16 -4.66 16.61
C TRP A 116 15.31 -3.22 17.11
N LYS A 117 15.27 -2.27 16.19
CA LYS A 117 15.53 -0.85 16.47
C LYS A 117 14.27 -0.02 16.68
N ARG A 118 13.09 -0.67 16.73
CA ARG A 118 11.78 0.00 16.88
C ARG A 118 11.58 1.05 15.79
N GLU A 119 12.01 0.72 14.58
CA GLU A 119 11.79 1.56 13.41
C GLU A 119 10.31 1.55 13.02
N HIS A 120 9.88 2.64 12.37
CA HIS A 120 8.49 2.78 11.95
C HIS A 120 8.03 1.65 11.02
N VAL A 121 6.87 1.05 11.32
CA VAL A 121 6.26 0.00 10.51
C VAL A 121 5.00 0.54 9.80
N ALA A 122 4.98 0.45 8.47
CA ALA A 122 3.82 0.87 7.68
C ALA A 122 2.92 -0.31 7.29
N LEU A 123 1.63 -0.20 7.62
CA LEU A 123 0.55 -1.09 7.17
C LEU A 123 -0.26 -0.40 6.06
N GLY A 124 -0.83 -1.19 5.13
CA GLY A 124 -1.60 -0.62 4.02
C GLY A 124 -0.81 -0.30 2.76
N THR A 125 0.37 -0.92 2.61
CA THR A 125 1.25 -0.66 1.47
C THR A 125 0.92 -1.58 0.28
N ASN A 126 1.01 -2.90 0.44
CA ASN A 126 0.74 -3.86 -0.65
C ASN A 126 -0.64 -4.52 -0.56
N THR A 127 -1.22 -4.57 0.63
CA THR A 127 -2.59 -5.02 0.86
C THR A 127 -3.27 -4.05 1.81
N ASP A 128 -4.59 -4.10 1.85
CA ASP A 128 -5.35 -3.30 2.79
C ASP A 128 -5.57 -4.06 4.11
N PRO A 129 -5.11 -3.54 5.26
CA PRO A 129 -5.23 -4.20 6.56
C PRO A 129 -6.68 -4.35 7.04
N TYR A 130 -7.59 -3.50 6.55
CA TYR A 130 -9.01 -3.48 6.93
C TYR A 130 -9.94 -3.79 5.75
N GLN A 131 -9.45 -4.55 4.76
CA GLN A 131 -10.33 -5.16 3.76
C GLN A 131 -11.36 -6.09 4.41
N ARG A 132 -12.39 -6.51 3.66
CA ARG A 132 -13.49 -7.33 4.20
C ARG A 132 -13.02 -8.59 4.94
N ALA A 133 -11.93 -9.22 4.47
CA ALA A 133 -11.34 -10.40 5.11
C ALA A 133 -11.00 -10.19 6.59
N GLU A 134 -10.60 -8.98 6.98
CA GLU A 134 -10.28 -8.63 8.37
C GLU A 134 -11.50 -8.71 9.30
N GLY A 135 -12.73 -8.68 8.76
CA GLY A 135 -13.95 -8.92 9.55
C GLY A 135 -14.03 -10.35 10.08
N ARG A 136 -13.45 -11.30 9.34
CA ARG A 136 -13.38 -12.73 9.69
C ARG A 136 -12.13 -13.04 10.52
N TYR A 137 -10.96 -12.65 10.01
CA TYR A 137 -9.68 -13.09 10.56
C TYR A 137 -9.22 -12.28 11.78
N LYS A 138 -9.60 -11.00 11.87
CA LYS A 138 -9.30 -10.14 13.02
C LYS A 138 -7.80 -10.12 13.39
N LEU A 139 -6.92 -10.01 12.40
CA LEU A 139 -5.46 -10.04 12.62
C LEU A 139 -4.94 -8.70 13.15
N MET A 140 -5.61 -7.59 12.82
CA MET A 140 -5.13 -6.25 13.15
C MET A 140 -5.02 -5.94 14.64
N PRO A 141 -5.95 -6.37 15.53
CA PRO A 141 -5.80 -6.20 16.98
C PRO A 141 -4.51 -6.82 17.53
N GLY A 142 -4.17 -8.05 17.10
CA GLY A 142 -2.95 -8.74 17.52
C GLY A 142 -1.69 -8.03 17.03
N ILE A 143 -1.67 -7.64 15.76
CA ILE A 143 -0.56 -6.90 15.14
C ILE A 143 -0.32 -5.55 15.83
N SER A 144 -1.39 -4.76 16.01
CA SER A 144 -1.30 -3.42 16.61
C SER A 144 -0.80 -3.50 18.05
N THR A 145 -1.30 -4.48 18.81
CA THR A 145 -0.87 -4.72 20.20
C THR A 145 0.60 -5.12 20.25
N ALA A 146 1.05 -6.05 19.40
CA ALA A 146 2.45 -6.48 19.36
C ALA A 146 3.41 -5.33 19.03
N LEU A 147 3.05 -4.48 18.07
CA LEU A 147 3.84 -3.29 17.73
C LEU A 147 3.94 -2.33 18.93
N ALA A 148 2.81 -1.98 19.54
CA ALA A 148 2.76 -1.06 20.67
C ALA A 148 3.54 -1.58 21.90
N GLU A 149 3.32 -2.84 22.30
CA GLU A 149 3.99 -3.45 23.45
C GLU A 149 5.52 -3.54 23.27
N SER A 150 5.99 -3.64 22.02
CA SER A 150 7.42 -3.61 21.70
C SER A 150 8.03 -2.20 21.70
N GLY A 151 7.21 -1.15 21.80
CA GLY A 151 7.61 0.24 21.64
C GLY A 151 7.82 0.67 20.19
N THR A 152 7.22 -0.04 19.23
CA THR A 152 7.40 0.22 17.79
C THR A 152 6.30 1.13 17.26
N PRO A 153 6.63 2.34 16.74
CA PRO A 153 5.67 3.21 16.09
C PRO A 153 5.19 2.62 14.77
N PHE A 154 3.95 2.91 14.39
CA PHE A 154 3.39 2.37 13.16
C PHE A 154 2.34 3.28 12.53
N SER A 155 2.07 3.04 11.25
CA SER A 155 1.02 3.74 10.52
C SER A 155 0.09 2.78 9.81
N ILE A 156 -1.16 3.22 9.68
CA ILE A 156 -2.22 2.47 9.00
C ILE A 156 -2.71 3.32 7.83
N LEU A 157 -2.55 2.80 6.61
CA LEU A 157 -3.25 3.31 5.43
C LEU A 157 -4.35 2.32 5.01
N THR A 158 -5.58 2.78 4.83
CA THR A 158 -6.68 1.89 4.43
C THR A 158 -7.76 2.59 3.61
N LYS A 159 -8.51 1.82 2.82
CA LYS A 159 -9.82 2.17 2.22
C LYS A 159 -10.99 1.57 3.01
N GLY A 160 -10.73 0.65 3.92
CA GLY A 160 -11.73 -0.12 4.65
C GLY A 160 -12.36 0.64 5.82
N SER A 161 -13.69 0.64 5.90
CA SER A 161 -14.42 1.26 7.00
C SER A 161 -14.44 0.42 8.28
N LEU A 162 -13.89 -0.81 8.21
CA LEU A 162 -13.76 -1.72 9.35
C LEU A 162 -12.76 -1.21 10.40
N LEU A 163 -11.87 -0.28 10.02
CA LEU A 163 -11.00 0.44 10.96
C LEU A 163 -11.77 0.98 12.19
N ARG A 164 -13.04 1.40 12.00
CA ARG A 164 -13.90 1.91 13.07
C ARG A 164 -14.04 0.95 14.26
N ARG A 165 -14.03 -0.37 13.99
CA ARG A 165 -14.07 -1.42 15.02
C ARG A 165 -12.92 -1.30 16.00
N ASP A 166 -11.73 -0.97 15.50
CA ASP A 166 -10.48 -1.05 16.24
C ASP A 166 -10.02 0.32 16.78
N LEU A 167 -10.71 1.42 16.45
CA LEU A 167 -10.42 2.76 16.98
C LEU A 167 -10.32 2.80 18.52
N PRO A 168 -11.19 2.13 19.31
CA PRO A 168 -11.03 2.12 20.78
C PRO A 168 -9.75 1.44 21.25
N LEU A 169 -9.27 0.41 20.54
CA LEU A 169 -7.99 -0.24 20.83
C LEU A 169 -6.84 0.68 20.43
N LEU A 170 -6.85 1.17 19.18
CA LEU A 170 -5.80 2.04 18.66
C LEU A 170 -5.63 3.28 19.53
N LYS A 171 -6.73 3.86 20.04
CA LYS A 171 -6.69 5.00 20.96
C LYS A 171 -5.90 4.69 22.22
N ARG A 172 -6.12 3.52 22.84
CA ARG A 172 -5.36 3.10 24.04
C ARG A 172 -3.89 2.81 23.73
N LEU A 173 -3.60 2.29 22.54
CA LEU A 173 -2.22 2.00 22.12
C LEU A 173 -1.44 3.28 21.76
N HIS A 174 -2.15 4.33 21.35
CA HIS A 174 -1.55 5.62 21.01
C HIS A 174 -0.88 6.31 22.20
N ASP A 175 -1.26 5.96 23.43
CA ASP A 175 -0.58 6.42 24.66
C ASP A 175 0.81 5.77 24.85
N GLN A 176 1.11 4.68 24.14
CA GLN A 176 2.36 3.92 24.27
C GLN A 176 3.35 4.22 23.14
N VAL A 177 2.84 4.34 21.92
CA VAL A 177 3.64 4.58 20.72
C VAL A 177 2.93 5.55 19.77
N PRO A 178 3.68 6.31 18.95
CA PRO A 178 3.10 7.04 17.84
C PRO A 178 2.34 6.13 16.87
N ILE A 179 1.09 6.53 16.56
CA ILE A 179 0.22 5.83 15.60
C ILE A 179 -0.37 6.87 14.65
N SER A 180 -0.02 6.78 13.36
CA SER A 180 -0.63 7.63 12.33
C SER A 180 -1.71 6.87 11.56
N ILE A 181 -2.89 7.48 11.39
CA ILE A 181 -4.01 6.92 10.62
C ILE A 181 -4.18 7.70 9.32
N ALA A 182 -4.29 6.97 8.22
CA ALA A 182 -4.57 7.53 6.90
C ALA A 182 -5.69 6.76 6.17
N MET A 183 -6.59 7.51 5.56
CA MET A 183 -7.67 6.98 4.72
C MET A 183 -7.42 7.30 3.25
N SER A 184 -7.46 6.28 2.39
CA SER A 184 -7.38 6.43 0.93
C SER A 184 -8.77 6.76 0.35
N ILE A 185 -8.94 7.99 -0.13
CA ILE A 185 -10.18 8.48 -0.76
C ILE A 185 -9.82 9.25 -2.03
N ALA A 186 -9.84 8.54 -3.16
CA ALA A 186 -9.36 9.05 -4.44
C ALA A 186 -10.48 9.58 -5.35
N VAL A 187 -11.67 8.98 -5.26
CA VAL A 187 -12.82 9.27 -6.14
C VAL A 187 -14.03 9.57 -5.27
N TYR A 188 -14.70 10.68 -5.55
CA TYR A 188 -15.82 11.23 -4.76
C TYR A 188 -17.16 11.18 -5.50
N ASP A 189 -17.12 10.85 -6.78
CA ASP A 189 -18.27 10.47 -7.60
C ASP A 189 -18.56 8.98 -7.38
N ASP A 190 -19.78 8.65 -6.96
CA ASP A 190 -20.11 7.29 -6.53
C ASP A 190 -20.13 6.30 -7.71
N GLU A 191 -20.56 6.72 -8.90
CA GLU A 191 -20.57 5.85 -10.08
C GLU A 191 -19.15 5.49 -10.52
N LEU A 192 -18.28 6.49 -10.67
CA LEU A 192 -16.88 6.29 -11.00
C LEU A 192 -16.16 5.48 -9.91
N GLN A 193 -16.44 5.76 -8.63
CA GLN A 193 -15.85 5.04 -7.51
C GLN A 193 -16.23 3.55 -7.55
N GLN A 194 -17.49 3.22 -7.78
CA GLN A 194 -17.93 1.82 -7.92
C GLN A 194 -17.36 1.16 -9.19
N ALA A 195 -17.19 1.92 -10.27
CA ALA A 195 -16.60 1.40 -11.50
C ALA A 195 -15.11 1.04 -11.34
N ILE A 196 -14.35 1.79 -10.52
CA ILE A 196 -12.88 1.67 -10.42
C ILE A 196 -12.38 1.01 -9.13
N GLU A 197 -13.17 1.04 -8.06
CA GLU A 197 -12.88 0.46 -6.74
C GLU A 197 -14.08 -0.36 -6.20
N PRO A 198 -14.60 -1.34 -6.96
CA PRO A 198 -15.91 -1.97 -6.71
C PRO A 198 -16.02 -2.70 -5.36
N GLY A 199 -14.91 -3.18 -4.81
CA GLY A 199 -14.90 -3.88 -3.52
C GLY A 199 -14.72 -2.96 -2.32
N THR A 200 -14.49 -1.66 -2.53
CA THR A 200 -14.25 -0.70 -1.44
C THR A 200 -15.55 -0.06 -0.94
N PRO A 201 -15.60 0.40 0.32
CA PRO A 201 -16.69 1.25 0.78
C PRO A 201 -16.80 2.54 -0.06
N THR A 202 -18.01 3.08 -0.11
CA THR A 202 -18.29 4.36 -0.80
C THR A 202 -17.40 5.48 -0.28
N ALA A 203 -17.25 6.54 -1.07
CA ALA A 203 -16.50 7.72 -0.64
C ALA A 203 -17.07 8.28 0.68
N GLN A 204 -18.40 8.29 0.83
CA GLN A 204 -19.06 8.75 2.05
C GLN A 204 -18.73 7.85 3.26
N ALA A 205 -18.78 6.52 3.12
CA ALA A 205 -18.46 5.61 4.22
C ALA A 205 -16.99 5.74 4.67
N ARG A 206 -16.08 6.07 3.75
CA ARG A 206 -14.68 6.38 4.07
C ARG A 206 -14.54 7.72 4.78
N LEU A 207 -15.27 8.75 4.36
CA LEU A 207 -15.33 10.04 5.07
C LEU A 207 -15.92 9.89 6.48
N ASP A 208 -16.91 9.03 6.68
CA ASP A 208 -17.46 8.75 8.01
C ASP A 208 -16.45 8.00 8.89
N THR A 209 -15.56 7.23 8.28
CA THR A 209 -14.42 6.59 8.98
C THR A 209 -13.37 7.64 9.37
N VAL A 210 -13.08 8.62 8.51
CA VAL A 210 -12.24 9.78 8.86
C VAL A 210 -12.85 10.50 10.07
N ARG A 211 -14.14 10.82 10.05
CA ARG A 211 -14.82 11.50 11.15
C ARG A 211 -14.72 10.72 12.45
N ALA A 212 -15.04 9.43 12.43
CA ALA A 212 -14.94 8.58 13.61
C ALA A 212 -13.52 8.51 14.19
N ALA A 213 -12.49 8.46 13.34
CA ALA A 213 -11.10 8.48 13.77
C ALA A 213 -10.69 9.84 14.35
N THR A 214 -11.12 10.94 13.74
CA THR A 214 -10.92 12.29 14.29
C THR A 214 -11.62 12.46 15.64
N ASP A 215 -12.86 12.00 15.78
CA ASP A 215 -13.63 12.03 17.04
C ASP A 215 -12.97 11.17 18.14
N ALA A 216 -12.27 10.11 17.74
CA ALA A 216 -11.46 9.31 18.65
C ALA A 216 -10.17 10.03 19.12
N GLY A 217 -9.78 11.13 18.46
CA GLY A 217 -8.63 11.95 18.81
C GLY A 217 -7.44 11.85 17.85
N PHE A 218 -7.58 11.16 16.71
CA PHE A 218 -6.49 11.03 15.75
C PHE A 218 -6.40 12.21 14.79
N SER A 219 -5.18 12.63 14.46
CA SER A 219 -4.91 13.54 13.34
C SER A 219 -4.91 12.76 12.03
N VAL A 220 -6.08 12.66 11.38
CA VAL A 220 -6.24 11.78 10.20
C VAL A 220 -5.75 12.44 8.92
N SER A 221 -4.90 11.73 8.18
CA SER A 221 -4.51 12.08 6.82
C SER A 221 -5.44 11.44 5.77
N VAL A 222 -5.78 12.15 4.70
CA VAL A 222 -6.46 11.58 3.55
C VAL A 222 -5.50 11.49 2.36
N PHE A 223 -5.38 10.29 1.80
CA PHE A 223 -4.61 10.01 0.60
C PHE A 223 -5.54 10.12 -0.60
N MET A 224 -5.52 11.29 -1.26
CA MET A 224 -6.17 11.54 -2.54
C MET A 224 -5.27 11.05 -3.67
N MET A 225 -5.15 9.73 -3.76
CA MET A 225 -4.38 9.07 -4.81
C MET A 225 -4.98 7.70 -5.15
N PRO A 226 -5.20 7.43 -6.45
CA PRO A 226 -4.77 8.23 -7.59
C PRO A 226 -5.73 9.38 -7.94
N VAL A 227 -5.18 10.55 -8.25
CA VAL A 227 -5.88 11.53 -9.10
C VAL A 227 -5.81 11.03 -10.54
N LEU A 228 -6.97 10.89 -11.18
CA LEU A 228 -7.16 10.32 -12.50
C LEU A 228 -7.24 11.43 -13.55
N PRO A 229 -6.31 11.49 -14.52
CA PRO A 229 -6.34 12.50 -15.58
C PRO A 229 -7.70 12.57 -16.29
N HIS A 230 -8.24 13.76 -16.45
CA HIS A 230 -9.54 14.05 -17.09
C HIS A 230 -10.79 13.48 -16.40
N LEU A 231 -10.63 12.71 -15.31
CA LEU A 231 -11.75 12.12 -14.56
C LEU A 231 -11.91 12.76 -13.18
N THR A 232 -10.82 13.02 -12.47
CA THR A 232 -10.86 13.59 -11.11
C THR A 232 -9.88 14.74 -10.89
N ASP A 233 -9.28 15.26 -11.97
CA ASP A 233 -8.21 16.26 -11.89
C ASP A 233 -8.66 17.71 -12.16
N SER A 234 -9.94 17.96 -12.46
CA SER A 234 -10.44 19.33 -12.67
C SER A 234 -10.37 20.16 -11.38
N PRO A 235 -10.14 21.49 -11.45
CA PRO A 235 -10.14 22.35 -10.27
C PRO A 235 -11.40 22.20 -9.41
N GLU A 236 -12.57 22.11 -10.06
CA GLU A 236 -13.87 22.03 -9.40
C GLU A 236 -14.04 20.69 -8.67
N ALA A 237 -13.65 19.58 -9.29
CA ALA A 237 -13.72 18.26 -8.68
C ALA A 237 -12.76 18.15 -7.48
N LEU A 238 -11.56 18.70 -7.62
CA LEU A 238 -10.57 18.73 -6.53
C LEU A 238 -11.04 19.61 -5.36
N ASP A 239 -11.59 20.79 -5.64
CA ASP A 239 -12.08 21.69 -4.60
C ASP A 239 -13.26 21.09 -3.83
N ALA A 240 -14.24 20.52 -4.54
CA ALA A 240 -15.37 19.82 -3.94
C ALA A 240 -14.94 18.61 -3.10
N ALA A 241 -13.97 17.83 -3.57
CA ALA A 241 -13.40 16.72 -2.81
C ALA A 241 -12.71 17.19 -1.53
N LEU A 242 -11.89 18.24 -1.60
CA LEU A 242 -11.20 18.80 -0.44
C LEU A 242 -12.17 19.40 0.59
N ALA A 243 -13.24 20.06 0.15
CA ALA A 243 -14.30 20.54 1.03
C ALA A 243 -14.94 19.39 1.84
N ARG A 244 -15.25 18.26 1.18
CA ARG A 244 -15.80 17.06 1.84
C ARG A 244 -14.81 16.43 2.82
N VAL A 245 -13.53 16.35 2.44
CA VAL A 245 -12.45 15.87 3.31
C VAL A 245 -12.32 16.74 4.56
N LYS A 246 -12.36 18.07 4.39
CA LYS A 246 -12.30 18.99 5.52
C LYS A 246 -13.52 18.85 6.43
N ALA A 247 -14.72 18.75 5.86
CA ALA A 247 -15.95 18.54 6.61
C ALA A 247 -15.99 17.21 7.38
N ALA A 248 -15.22 16.21 6.96
CA ALA A 248 -15.04 14.96 7.69
C ALA A 248 -14.04 15.08 8.86
N GLY A 249 -13.32 16.18 9.00
CA GLY A 249 -12.39 16.41 10.10
C GLY A 249 -10.96 15.93 9.83
N ALA A 250 -10.58 15.68 8.58
CA ALA A 250 -9.18 15.40 8.23
C ALA A 250 -8.27 16.61 8.54
N SER A 251 -7.03 16.32 8.94
CA SER A 251 -6.01 17.34 9.21
C SER A 251 -5.10 17.60 8.00
N ARG A 252 -4.92 16.58 7.17
CA ARG A 252 -3.94 16.60 6.07
C ARG A 252 -4.46 15.89 4.82
N VAL A 253 -4.09 16.40 3.65
CA VAL A 253 -4.22 15.68 2.38
C VAL A 253 -2.86 15.42 1.75
N VAL A 254 -2.64 14.16 1.36
CA VAL A 254 -1.54 13.73 0.50
C VAL A 254 -2.13 13.38 -0.86
N HIS A 255 -1.51 13.86 -1.94
CA HIS A 255 -2.03 13.68 -3.30
C HIS A 255 -0.99 13.04 -4.21
N GLY A 256 -1.47 12.35 -5.23
CA GLY A 256 -0.61 11.75 -6.24
C GLY A 256 -1.37 11.40 -7.51
N ALA A 257 -0.73 11.59 -8.65
CA ALA A 257 -1.26 11.14 -9.93
C ALA A 257 -1.29 9.61 -10.01
N LEU A 258 -2.14 9.08 -10.88
CA LEU A 258 -2.20 7.66 -11.20
C LEU A 258 -0.82 7.06 -11.52
N HIS A 259 -0.57 5.89 -10.96
CA HIS A 259 0.67 5.11 -11.08
C HIS A 259 0.35 3.73 -11.65
N LEU A 260 0.90 3.40 -12.82
CA LEU A 260 0.54 2.21 -13.60
C LEU A 260 1.75 1.28 -13.78
N ARG A 261 2.03 0.44 -12.79
CA ARG A 261 3.10 -0.58 -12.89
C ARG A 261 2.81 -1.61 -13.99
N PRO A 262 3.82 -2.30 -14.54
CA PRO A 262 3.64 -3.25 -15.65
C PRO A 262 2.49 -4.24 -15.47
N GLY A 263 2.34 -4.90 -14.31
CA GLY A 263 1.24 -5.86 -14.07
C GLY A 263 -0.17 -5.25 -14.00
N VAL A 264 -0.31 -3.96 -13.65
CA VAL A 264 -1.62 -3.29 -13.53
C VAL A 264 -2.01 -2.45 -14.74
N LYS A 265 -1.04 -1.95 -15.49
CA LYS A 265 -1.27 -1.04 -16.61
C LYS A 265 -2.21 -1.63 -17.68
N PRO A 266 -2.04 -2.88 -18.15
CA PRO A 266 -2.96 -3.48 -19.11
C PRO A 266 -4.38 -3.62 -18.55
N TRP A 267 -4.52 -3.91 -17.26
CA TRP A 267 -5.82 -4.03 -16.59
C TRP A 267 -6.57 -2.68 -16.58
N PHE A 268 -5.86 -1.62 -16.16
CA PHE A 268 -6.40 -0.27 -16.17
C PHE A 268 -6.77 0.19 -17.60
N MET A 269 -5.90 -0.03 -18.58
CA MET A 269 -6.18 0.37 -19.98
C MET A 269 -7.38 -0.38 -20.58
N ARG A 270 -7.57 -1.66 -20.23
CA ARG A 270 -8.78 -2.42 -20.64
C ARG A 270 -10.04 -1.88 -19.99
N TRP A 271 -9.98 -1.51 -18.71
CA TRP A 271 -11.10 -0.86 -18.04
C TRP A 271 -11.43 0.49 -18.70
N LEU A 272 -10.42 1.32 -18.94
CA LEU A 272 -10.56 2.62 -19.56
C LEU A 272 -11.17 2.49 -20.97
N ALA A 273 -10.72 1.53 -21.77
CA ALA A 273 -11.26 1.29 -23.11
C ALA A 273 -12.75 0.93 -23.12
N ARG A 274 -13.24 0.29 -22.07
CA ARG A 274 -14.66 -0.09 -21.95
C ARG A 274 -15.53 1.01 -21.36
N LYS A 275 -15.00 1.78 -20.41
CA LYS A 275 -15.77 2.75 -19.62
C LYS A 275 -15.63 4.19 -20.11
N HIS A 276 -14.46 4.55 -20.62
CA HIS A 276 -14.10 5.88 -21.11
C HIS A 276 -13.24 5.78 -22.39
N PRO A 277 -13.76 5.17 -23.47
CA PRO A 277 -13.00 5.00 -24.72
C PRO A 277 -12.45 6.32 -25.29
N GLU A 278 -13.16 7.42 -25.07
CA GLU A 278 -12.78 8.78 -25.46
C GLU A 278 -11.47 9.26 -24.80
N LEU A 279 -11.12 8.74 -23.62
CA LEU A 279 -9.91 9.10 -22.90
C LEU A 279 -8.69 8.26 -23.27
N LEU A 280 -8.85 7.17 -24.05
CA LEU A 280 -7.74 6.29 -24.42
C LEU A 280 -6.56 7.03 -25.09
N PRO A 281 -6.76 7.95 -26.06
CA PRO A 281 -5.64 8.67 -26.66
C PRO A 281 -4.84 9.49 -25.64
N ALA A 282 -5.54 10.20 -24.74
CA ALA A 282 -4.91 11.01 -23.71
C ALA A 282 -4.09 10.15 -22.74
N TYR A 283 -4.65 9.03 -22.28
CA TYR A 283 -3.95 8.12 -21.38
C TYR A 283 -2.77 7.40 -22.03
N ARG A 284 -2.85 7.05 -23.33
CA ARG A 284 -1.70 6.53 -24.09
C ARG A 284 -0.57 7.55 -24.20
N GLY A 285 -0.92 8.84 -24.35
CA GLY A 285 0.05 9.93 -24.36
C GLY A 285 0.69 10.17 -22.98
N LEU A 286 -0.09 10.10 -21.89
CA LEU A 286 0.40 10.28 -20.53
C LEU A 286 1.20 9.07 -20.01
N TYR A 287 0.87 7.87 -20.46
CA TYR A 287 1.51 6.62 -20.03
C TYR A 287 1.98 5.81 -21.25
N PRO A 288 2.97 6.29 -22.03
CA PRO A 288 3.47 5.57 -23.19
C PRO A 288 4.31 4.36 -22.79
N GLY A 289 4.28 3.28 -23.58
CA GLY A 289 5.16 2.11 -23.41
C GLY A 289 5.17 1.54 -21.98
N ALA A 290 6.36 1.41 -21.38
CA ALA A 290 6.54 0.93 -20.01
C ALA A 290 6.43 2.04 -18.94
N SER A 291 6.03 3.26 -19.30
CA SER A 291 5.95 4.37 -18.35
C SER A 291 4.95 4.08 -17.24
N VAL A 292 5.46 4.17 -16.01
CA VAL A 292 4.70 3.90 -14.78
C VAL A 292 4.06 5.16 -14.21
N ASN A 293 4.77 6.29 -14.29
CA ASN A 293 4.33 7.58 -13.78
C ASN A 293 3.81 8.46 -14.93
N ALA A 294 2.81 9.29 -14.64
CA ALA A 294 2.46 10.41 -15.53
C ALA A 294 3.69 11.32 -15.75
N PRO A 295 3.79 12.06 -16.87
CA PRO A 295 4.97 12.88 -17.15
C PRO A 295 5.16 13.97 -16.09
N GLN A 296 6.41 14.44 -15.91
CA GLN A 296 6.71 15.46 -14.91
C GLN A 296 5.85 16.72 -15.08
N ALA A 297 5.63 17.16 -16.32
CA ALA A 297 4.76 18.30 -16.63
C ALA A 297 3.33 18.14 -16.06
N TYR A 298 2.72 16.96 -16.24
CA TYR A 298 1.39 16.68 -15.68
C TYR A 298 1.40 16.70 -14.16
N ARG A 299 2.40 16.06 -13.52
CA ARG A 299 2.50 16.05 -12.05
C ARG A 299 2.73 17.44 -11.46
N THR A 300 3.51 18.29 -12.15
CA THR A 300 3.72 19.69 -11.78
C THR A 300 2.43 20.49 -11.91
N MET A 301 1.72 20.36 -13.04
CA MET A 301 0.41 21.01 -13.25
C MET A 301 -0.59 20.61 -12.15
N LEU A 302 -0.72 19.31 -11.87
CA LEU A 302 -1.59 18.81 -10.81
C LEU A 302 -1.21 19.41 -9.45
N SER A 303 0.09 19.46 -9.14
CA SER A 303 0.59 20.05 -7.89
C SER A 303 0.28 21.54 -7.78
N GLN A 304 0.44 22.29 -8.88
CA GLN A 304 0.10 23.72 -8.93
C GLN A 304 -1.39 23.97 -8.75
N ARG A 305 -2.24 23.06 -9.25
CA ARG A 305 -3.69 23.11 -9.11
C ARG A 305 -4.16 22.80 -7.68
N ILE A 306 -3.68 21.70 -7.09
CA ILE A 306 -4.23 21.18 -5.83
C ILE A 306 -3.64 21.83 -4.57
N ARG A 307 -2.36 22.24 -4.57
CA ARG A 307 -1.72 22.79 -3.36
C ARG A 307 -2.34 24.09 -2.83
N PRO A 308 -2.75 25.05 -3.68
CA PRO A 308 -3.50 26.21 -3.20
C PRO A 308 -4.83 25.83 -2.54
N LEU A 309 -5.55 24.87 -3.13
CA LEU A 309 -6.82 24.39 -2.60
C LEU A 309 -6.63 23.71 -1.24
N ILE A 310 -5.64 22.82 -1.10
CA ILE A 310 -5.29 22.17 0.18
C ILE A 310 -5.06 23.21 1.29
N ARG A 311 -4.32 24.29 0.98
CA ARG A 311 -4.07 25.38 1.94
C ARG A 311 -5.36 26.15 2.25
N SER A 312 -6.18 26.45 1.25
CA SER A 312 -7.45 27.18 1.46
C SER A 312 -8.43 26.41 2.37
N HIS A 313 -8.44 25.08 2.26
CA HIS A 313 -9.24 24.19 3.13
C HIS A 313 -8.57 23.85 4.46
N ARG A 314 -7.34 24.35 4.73
CA ARG A 314 -6.54 24.02 5.92
C ARG A 314 -6.36 22.50 6.09
N LEU A 315 -5.91 21.86 5.02
CA LEU A 315 -5.60 20.43 4.92
C LEU A 315 -4.09 20.19 4.70
N ASP A 316 -3.27 21.15 5.10
CA ASP A 316 -1.81 21.12 5.11
C ASP A 316 -1.23 20.85 6.51
N GLY A 317 -2.07 20.31 7.41
CA GLY A 317 -1.69 19.94 8.76
C GLY A 317 -0.49 18.99 8.76
N ARG A 318 0.31 19.11 9.82
CA ARG A 318 1.42 18.22 10.11
C ARG A 318 1.03 17.42 11.34
N ASP A 319 1.29 16.12 11.30
CA ASP A 319 1.28 15.33 12.53
C ASP A 319 2.64 15.60 13.20
N ASP A 320 2.64 16.14 14.41
CA ASP A 320 3.89 16.41 15.16
C ASP A 320 4.64 15.11 15.47
N GLN A 321 3.94 13.98 15.37
CA GLN A 321 4.49 12.64 15.49
C GLN A 321 4.69 11.95 14.14
N ASP A 322 4.55 12.66 13.00
CA ASP A 322 4.70 12.13 11.64
C ASP A 322 6.10 11.49 11.47
N PRO A 323 6.19 10.15 11.47
CA PRO A 323 7.45 9.44 11.34
C PRO A 323 7.85 9.26 9.86
N TRP A 324 7.02 9.75 8.91
CA TRP A 324 7.27 9.71 7.46
C TRP A 324 8.36 10.71 7.03
N ARG A 325 9.02 11.39 7.96
CA ARG A 325 10.32 12.00 7.72
C ARG A 325 11.42 11.03 8.09
N ARG A 326 12.07 10.44 7.08
CA ARG A 326 13.51 10.19 7.21
C ARG A 326 14.17 11.51 7.62
N PRO A 327 15.03 11.55 8.66
CA PRO A 327 15.88 12.69 8.87
C PRO A 327 16.53 13.00 7.53
N SER A 328 16.44 14.26 7.09
CA SER A 328 17.27 14.72 6.00
C SER A 328 18.71 14.43 6.44
N PHE A 329 19.33 13.37 5.94
CA PHE A 329 20.78 13.34 5.87
C PHE A 329 21.11 14.59 5.06
N ALA A 330 21.56 15.65 5.75
CA ALA A 330 22.23 16.74 5.10
C ALA A 330 23.20 16.07 4.14
N SER A 331 23.00 16.28 2.84
CA SER A 331 23.90 15.77 1.83
C SER A 331 25.29 16.21 2.26
N THR A 332 26.10 15.27 2.74
CA THR A 332 27.53 15.52 2.91
C THR A 332 27.98 16.05 1.55
N PRO A 333 28.59 17.24 1.47
CA PRO A 333 29.03 17.78 0.20
C PRO A 333 29.87 16.69 -0.47
N ALA A 334 29.53 16.35 -1.71
CA ALA A 334 30.33 15.40 -2.48
C ALA A 334 31.79 15.86 -2.38
N PRO A 335 32.74 14.97 -2.05
CA PRO A 335 34.15 15.34 -2.04
C PRO A 335 34.47 15.93 -3.41
N ALA A 336 35.11 17.10 -3.41
CA ALA A 336 35.50 17.78 -4.64
C ALA A 336 36.23 16.79 -5.55
N PRO A 337 35.95 16.78 -6.87
CA PRO A 337 36.61 15.85 -7.77
C PRO A 337 38.12 16.04 -7.66
N ALA A 338 38.82 14.95 -7.35
CA ALA A 338 40.27 14.96 -7.30
C ALA A 338 40.81 15.50 -8.64
N ARG A 339 41.66 16.53 -8.56
CA ARG A 339 42.38 17.05 -9.73
C ARG A 339 43.22 15.91 -10.30
N ILE A 340 42.81 15.39 -11.45
CA ILE A 340 43.65 14.50 -12.25
C ILE A 340 44.75 15.38 -12.86
N ILE A 341 45.94 15.30 -12.28
CA ILE A 341 47.16 15.82 -12.90
C ILE A 341 47.67 14.71 -13.83
N THR A 342 47.44 14.87 -15.13
CA THR A 342 47.97 13.96 -16.15
C THR A 342 49.45 14.25 -16.33
N THR A 343 50.32 13.48 -15.69
CA THR A 343 51.74 13.42 -16.07
C THR A 343 51.92 12.40 -17.18
N ALA A 344 52.50 12.83 -18.31
CA ALA A 344 52.79 11.96 -19.43
C ALA A 344 53.82 10.87 -19.08
N ARG A 345 53.52 9.64 -19.53
CA ARG A 345 54.37 8.42 -19.69
C ARG A 345 53.98 7.23 -18.78
N GLY A 346 53.52 6.15 -19.43
CA GLY A 346 53.57 4.77 -18.90
C GLY A 346 52.26 3.96 -19.00
N ARG A 347 52.19 2.97 -19.92
CA ARG A 347 51.27 1.79 -19.86
C ARG A 347 51.59 0.98 -18.58
N ALA A 348 50.76 0.14 -17.95
CA ALA A 348 49.57 -0.68 -18.26
C ALA A 348 48.75 -0.84 -16.94
N ALA A 349 47.61 -1.53 -16.78
CA ALA A 349 46.94 -2.59 -17.51
C ALA A 349 45.43 -2.57 -17.21
N ALA A 350 44.63 -3.03 -18.16
CA ALA A 350 43.19 -3.25 -17.99
C ALA A 350 42.95 -4.43 -17.03
N LYS A 351 42.17 -4.19 -15.96
CA LYS A 351 41.58 -5.24 -15.14
C LYS A 351 40.08 -5.19 -15.38
N ALA A 352 39.57 -6.18 -16.11
CA ALA A 352 38.14 -6.36 -16.32
C ALA A 352 37.45 -6.65 -14.96
N PRO A 353 36.33 -5.99 -14.62
CA PRO A 353 35.49 -6.46 -13.54
C PRO A 353 34.73 -7.72 -13.97
N ALA A 354 34.68 -8.70 -13.06
CA ALA A 354 33.91 -9.94 -13.18
C ALA A 354 32.40 -9.65 -13.27
N PRO A 355 31.61 -10.53 -13.92
CA PRO A 355 30.17 -10.32 -14.09
C PRO A 355 29.42 -10.42 -12.75
N GLU A 356 28.53 -9.46 -12.51
CA GLU A 356 27.55 -9.51 -11.41
C GLU A 356 26.56 -10.67 -11.64
N PRO A 357 26.16 -11.41 -10.59
CA PRO A 357 25.09 -12.38 -10.70
C PRO A 357 23.75 -11.66 -10.87
N ALA A 358 22.98 -12.10 -11.87
CA ALA A 358 21.64 -11.65 -12.17
C ALA A 358 20.73 -11.74 -10.94
N GLY A 359 20.43 -10.58 -10.35
CA GLY A 359 19.36 -10.41 -9.39
C GLY A 359 18.02 -10.37 -10.12
N LEU A 360 17.26 -11.44 -9.94
CA LEU A 360 15.85 -11.60 -10.31
C LEU A 360 15.01 -10.43 -9.76
N PHE A 361 14.17 -9.85 -10.63
CA PHE A 361 13.13 -8.88 -10.30
C PHE A 361 11.75 -9.42 -10.69
#